data_AF-A0A846H474-F1
#
_entry.id   AF-A0A846H474-F1
#
_cell.length_a   1.000
_cell.length_b   1.000
_cell.length_c   1.000
_cell.angle_alpha   90.00
_cell.angle_beta   90.00
_cell.angle_gamma   90.00
#
_symmetry.space_group_name_H-M   'P 1'
#
loop_
_entity.id
_entity.type
_entity.pdbx_description
1 polymer ?
#
loop_
_entity_poly.entity_id
_entity_poly.type
_entity_poly.pdbx_seq_one_letter_code
_entity_poly.pdbx_strand_id
1 'polypeptide(L)' 'MSIRKVAAQFNVSKAFVQKLLKQKQSVGHVRPQKQGGNLKSVLFAYRTQLTQMVEEQPLATKSGVL' A
#
# COMPACT_ATOMS: atom_id res chain seq x y z
N MET A 1 20.40 8.51 26.07
CA MET A 1 20.98 7.56 25.10
C MET A 1 21.08 8.23 23.72
N SER A 2 22.16 8.06 22.94
CA SER A 2 22.27 8.71 21.62
C SER A 2 21.73 7.81 20.50
N ILE A 3 21.33 8.41 19.37
CA ILE A 3 20.84 7.67 18.18
C ILE A 3 21.88 6.63 17.70
N ARG A 4 23.18 6.97 17.74
CA ARG A 4 24.26 6.04 17.36
C ARG A 4 24.39 4.87 18.35
N LYS A 5 24.20 5.10 19.66
CA LYS A 5 24.21 4.03 20.67
C LYS A 5 23.04 3.06 20.47
N VAL A 6 21.84 3.58 20.19
CA VAL A 6 20.67 2.75 19.87
C VAL A 6 20.89 1.96 18.58
N ALA A 7 21.39 2.61 17.53
CA ALA A 7 21.70 1.94 16.27
C ALA A 7 22.68 0.76 16.46
N ALA A 8 23.74 0.95 17.25
CA ALA A 8 24.70 -0.10 17.58
C ALA A 8 24.07 -1.24 18.40
N GLN A 9 23.24 -0.93 19.40
CA GLN A 9 22.57 -1.94 20.23
C GLN A 9 21.68 -2.89 19.42
N PHE A 10 21.02 -2.37 18.39
CA PHE A 10 20.12 -3.16 17.53
C PHE A 10 20.78 -3.61 16.23
N ASN A 11 22.08 -3.35 16.04
CA ASN A 11 22.82 -3.63 14.79
C ASN A 11 22.11 -3.12 13.52
N VAL A 12 21.61 -1.89 13.57
CA VAL A 12 20.92 -1.22 12.47
C VAL A 12 21.64 0.08 12.08
N SER A 13 21.32 0.62 10.90
CA SER A 13 21.87 1.91 10.48
C SER A 13 21.31 3.06 11.32
N LYS A 14 22.14 4.11 11.52
CA LYS A 14 21.69 5.37 12.14
C LYS A 14 20.47 5.96 11.43
N ALA A 15 20.48 5.91 10.09
CA ALA A 15 19.41 6.46 9.26
C ALA A 15 18.07 5.74 9.50
N PHE A 16 18.10 4.42 9.73
CA PHE A 16 16.91 3.65 10.05
C PHE A 16 16.27 4.11 11.38
N VAL A 17 17.08 4.27 12.43
CA VAL A 17 16.60 4.78 13.73
C VAL A 17 16.02 6.19 13.57
N GLN A 18 16.68 7.07 12.82
CA GLN A 18 16.17 8.41 12.53
C GLN A 18 14.84 8.38 11.79
N LYS A 19 14.67 7.49 10.82
CA LYS A 19 13.42 7.30 10.09
C LYS A 19 12.28 6.86 11.01
N LEU A 20 12.52 5.89 11.90
CA LEU A 20 11.52 5.44 12.87
C LEU A 20 11.12 6.53 13.85
N LEU A 21 12.06 7.33 14.34
CA LEU A 21 11.77 8.45 15.23
C LEU A 21 10.89 9.51 14.54
N LYS A 22 11.23 9.87 13.29
CA LYS A 22 10.38 10.76 12.47
C LYS A 22 8.97 10.20 12.30
N GLN A 23 8.86 8.91 11.99
CA GLN A 23 7.56 8.25 11.83
C GLN A 23 6.73 8.25 13.13
N LYS A 24 7.38 8.03 14.28
CA LYS A 24 6.72 8.13 15.59
C LYS A 24 6.22 9.55 15.88
N GLN A 25 6.98 10.58 15.50
CA GLN A 25 6.59 11.98 15.65
C GLN A 25 5.41 12.35 14.75
N SER A 26 5.41 11.88 13.50
CA SER A 26 4.38 12.26 12.52
C SER A 26 3.10 11.42 12.59
N VAL A 27 3.22 10.10 12.82
CA VAL A 27 2.08 9.14 12.77
C VAL A 27 1.71 8.63 14.16
N GLY A 28 2.50 8.91 15.19
CA GLY A 28 2.28 8.39 16.54
C GLY A 28 2.70 6.93 16.73
N HIS A 29 3.23 6.26 15.70
CA HIS A 29 3.72 4.87 15.80
C HIS A 29 4.89 4.57 14.86
N VAL A 30 5.57 3.44 15.10
CA VAL A 30 6.70 2.93 14.28
C VAL A 30 6.33 1.73 13.41
N ARG A 31 5.02 1.42 13.27
CA ARG A 31 4.56 0.28 12.47
C ARG A 31 4.96 0.46 11.00
N PRO A 32 5.55 -0.57 10.36
CA PRO A 32 5.87 -0.52 8.93
C PRO A 32 4.65 -0.13 8.10
N GLN A 33 4.89 0.65 7.04
CA GLN A 33 3.87 0.92 6.05
C GLN A 33 3.73 -0.26 5.10
N LYS A 34 2.58 -0.38 4.45
CA LYS A 34 2.35 -1.40 3.43
C LYS A 34 3.39 -1.23 2.32
N GLN A 35 4.19 -2.27 2.07
CA GLN A 35 5.15 -2.28 0.98
C GLN A 35 4.43 -2.61 -0.33
N GLY A 36 4.64 -1.79 -1.35
CA GLY A 36 4.10 -2.01 -2.69
C GLY A 36 2.57 -1.99 -2.78
N GLY A 37 2.06 -2.63 -3.83
CA GLY A 37 0.66 -2.64 -4.23
C GLY A 37 0.53 -2.30 -5.71
N ASN A 38 -0.50 -2.82 -6.37
CA ASN A 38 -0.80 -2.41 -7.74
C ASN A 38 -1.40 -1.00 -7.72
N LEU A 39 -0.93 -0.14 -8.62
CA LEU A 39 -1.73 1.03 -9.00
C LEU A 39 -3.10 0.51 -9.44
N LYS A 40 -4.16 1.08 -8.87
CA LYS A 40 -5.51 0.81 -9.34
C LYS A 40 -5.56 1.19 -10.83
N SER A 41 -5.96 0.26 -11.68
CA SER A 41 -6.15 0.55 -13.11
C SER A 41 -7.27 1.58 -13.28
N VAL A 42 -7.30 2.27 -14.41
CA VAL A 42 -8.41 3.20 -14.75
C VAL A 42 -9.75 2.46 -14.66
N LEU A 43 -9.83 1.22 -15.14
CA LEU A 43 -11.02 0.38 -15.05
C LEU A 43 -11.46 0.06 -13.62
N PHE A 44 -10.50 -0.06 -12.68
CA PHE A 44 -10.84 -0.26 -11.28
C PHE A 44 -11.66 0.91 -10.71
N ALA A 45 -11.44 2.14 -11.19
CA ALA A 45 -12.21 3.30 -10.76
C ALA A 45 -13.69 3.22 -11.17
N TYR A 46 -14.00 2.50 -12.26
CA TYR A 46 -15.34 2.34 -12.81
C TYR A 46 -15.96 0.97 -12.51
N ARG A 47 -15.35 0.18 -11.61
CA ARG A 47 -15.77 -1.22 -11.37
C ARG A 47 -17.27 -1.36 -11.11
N THR A 48 -17.86 -0.49 -10.30
CA THR A 48 -19.29 -0.53 -10.00
C THR A 48 -20.17 -0.31 -11.23
N GLN A 49 -19.81 0.67 -12.07
CA GLN A 49 -20.54 0.97 -13.31
C GLN A 49 -20.41 -0.18 -14.30
N LEU A 50 -19.21 -0.74 -14.43
CA LEU A 50 -18.95 -1.90 -15.29
C LEU A 50 -19.74 -3.13 -14.82
N THR A 51 -19.84 -3.37 -13.51
CA THR A 51 -20.66 -4.46 -12.96
C THR A 51 -22.14 -4.25 -13.28
N GLN A 52 -22.67 -3.03 -13.10
CA GLN A 52 -24.05 -2.69 -13.43
C GLN A 52 -24.37 -2.87 -14.92
N MET A 53 -23.48 -2.43 -15.82
CA MET A 53 -23.65 -2.62 -17.27
C MET A 53 -23.74 -4.10 -17.66
N VAL A 54 -22.97 -4.98 -17.00
CA VAL A 54 -23.01 -6.43 -17.26
C VAL A 54 -24.30 -7.06 -16.74
N GLU A 55 -24.82 -6.59 -15.60
CA GLU A 55 -26.10 -7.05 -15.03
C GLU A 55 -27.30 -6.61 -15.87
N GLU A 56 -27.28 -5.38 -16.39
CA GLU A 56 -28.36 -4.81 -17.22
C GLU A 56 -28.37 -5.38 -18.65
N GLN A 57 -27.23 -5.83 -19.16
CA GLN A 57 -27.12 -6.45 -20.49
C GLN A 57 -26.45 -7.83 -20.45
N PRO A 58 -27.17 -8.87 -20.00
CA PRO A 58 -26.61 -10.21 -19.86
C PRO A 58 -26.25 -10.90 -21.20
N LEU A 59 -26.65 -10.36 -22.35
CA LEU A 59 -26.42 -10.94 -23.67
C LEU A 59 -25.12 -10.51 -24.37
N ALA A 60 -24.43 -9.47 -23.88
CA ALA A 60 -23.17 -9.02 -24.50
C ALA A 60 -21.95 -9.90 -24.13
N THR A 61 -22.10 -10.81 -23.14
CA THR A 61 -20.99 -11.61 -22.58
C THR A 61 -21.04 -13.07 -23.04
N LYS A 62 -21.18 -13.31 -24.35
CA LYS A 62 -20.95 -14.64 -24.96
C LYS A 62 -20.08 -14.55 -26.22
N SER A 63 -18.91 -13.94 -26.11
CA SER A 63 -17.80 -14.24 -27.02
C SER A 63 -16.52 -14.18 -26.20
N GLY A 64 -15.94 -15.35 -25.98
CA GLY A 64 -15.08 -15.64 -24.84
C GLY A 64 -13.62 -15.21 -24.96
N VAL A 65 -12.91 -15.45 -23.86
CA VAL A 65 -11.54 -15.99 -23.82
C VAL A 65 -11.46 -16.87 -22.57
N LEU A 66 -10.73 -17.98 -22.73
CA LEU A 66 -10.28 -18.96 -21.72
C LEU A 66 -9.63 -18.32 -20.49
#